data_AF-A0A1V5AD79-F1
#
_entry.id   AF-A0A1V5AD79-F1
#
_cell.length_a   1.000
_cell.length_b   1.000
_cell.length_c   1.000
_cell.angle_alpha   90.00
_cell.angle_beta   90.00
_cell.angle_gamma   90.00
#
_symmetry.space_group_name_H-M   'P 1'
#
loop_
_entity.id
_entity.type
_entity.pdbx_description
1 polymer ?
#
loop_
_entity_poly.entity_id
_entity_poly.type
_entity_poly.pdbx_seq_one_letter_code
_entity_poly.pdbx_strand_id
1 'polypeptide(L)'
;MAPARCINKLKAKILLKDTTIGKVEEYVRGACSEWYDIPPNFEFRGITILIPKSMPMGFKRKKNKILMPFVKPCFGPMLVEIDAQDGDFESLKKRLASAGTGAAVSGSQYSD
;
A
#
# COMPACT_ATOMS: atom_id res chain seq x y z
N MET A 1 -15.79 -3.72 -19.45
CA MET A 1 -15.21 -2.42 -19.01
C MET A 1 -13.91 -2.73 -18.27
N ALA A 2 -12.74 -2.47 -18.86
CA ALA A 2 -11.48 -2.72 -18.15
C ALA A 2 -11.38 -1.76 -16.95
N PRO A 3 -11.06 -2.23 -15.73
CA PRO A 3 -10.91 -1.34 -14.58
C PRO A 3 -9.84 -0.30 -14.90
N ALA A 4 -10.02 0.93 -14.42
CA ALA A 4 -9.00 1.96 -14.58
C ALA A 4 -7.74 1.53 -13.82
N ARG A 5 -6.69 1.12 -14.54
CA ARG A 5 -5.43 0.58 -13.97
C ARG A 5 -4.34 1.63 -13.80
N CYS A 6 -4.63 2.91 -14.05
CA CYS A 6 -3.62 3.95 -14.14
C CYS A 6 -3.37 4.61 -12.78
N ILE A 7 -2.21 4.30 -12.20
CA ILE A 7 -1.64 4.99 -11.02
C ILE A 7 -1.53 6.51 -11.20
N ASN A 8 -1.46 6.98 -12.46
CA ASN A 8 -1.46 8.40 -12.81
C ASN A 8 -2.71 9.14 -12.31
N LYS A 9 -3.85 8.45 -12.14
CA LYS A 9 -5.07 9.03 -11.58
C LYS A 9 -4.94 9.35 -10.09
N LEU A 10 -3.99 8.75 -9.38
CA LEU A 10 -3.78 8.93 -7.96
C LEU A 10 -2.79 10.06 -7.63
N LYS A 11 -2.26 10.77 -8.64
CA LYS A 11 -1.15 11.74 -8.48
C LYS A 11 0.01 11.14 -7.67
N ALA A 12 0.27 9.85 -7.85
CA ALA A 12 1.20 9.10 -7.03
C ALA A 12 2.66 9.45 -7.38
N LYS A 13 3.49 9.63 -6.36
CA LYS A 13 4.95 9.75 -6.49
C LYS A 13 5.58 8.36 -6.37
N ILE A 14 6.46 8.00 -7.29
CA ILE A 14 7.20 6.74 -7.20
C ILE A 14 8.29 6.90 -6.13
N LEU A 15 8.31 6.02 -5.12
CA LEU A 15 9.36 5.96 -4.10
C LEU A 15 10.42 4.91 -4.44
N LEU A 16 9.96 3.72 -4.83
CA LEU A 16 10.82 2.62 -5.27
C LEU A 16 10.35 2.15 -6.65
N LYS A 17 11.29 1.93 -7.56
CA LYS A 17 11.07 1.43 -8.91
C LYS A 17 11.98 0.22 -9.15
N ASP A 18 11.49 -0.75 -9.93
CA ASP A 18 12.27 -1.91 -10.38
C ASP A 18 12.97 -2.62 -9.22
N THR A 19 12.19 -2.94 -8.19
CA THR A 19 12.69 -3.48 -6.93
C THR A 19 12.08 -4.83 -6.62
N THR A 20 12.49 -5.45 -5.53
CA THR A 20 11.95 -6.74 -5.08
C THR A 20 10.79 -6.54 -4.11
N ILE A 21 9.94 -7.55 -3.98
CA ILE A 21 8.84 -7.55 -3.01
C ILE A 21 9.36 -7.33 -1.58
N GLY A 22 10.46 -7.99 -1.21
CA GLY A 22 11.08 -7.85 0.11
C GLY A 22 11.53 -6.41 0.41
N LYS A 23 12.12 -5.70 -0.58
CA LYS A 23 12.51 -4.29 -0.42
C LYS A 23 11.30 -3.36 -0.23
N VAL A 24 10.18 -3.66 -0.89
CA VAL A 24 8.93 -2.90 -0.68
C VAL A 24 8.40 -3.13 0.74
N GLU A 25 8.37 -4.39 1.18
CA GLU A 25 7.93 -4.75 2.55
C GLU A 25 8.78 -4.08 3.62
N GLU A 26 10.10 -4.17 3.49
CA GLU A 26 11.08 -3.56 4.40
C GLU A 26 10.92 -2.05 4.46
N TYR A 27 10.80 -1.38 3.30
CA TYR A 27 10.63 0.06 3.26
C TYR A 27 9.34 0.50 3.97
N VAL A 28 8.22 -0.17 3.72
CA VAL A 28 6.94 0.18 4.35
C VAL A 28 7.03 0.04 5.87
N ARG A 29 7.58 -1.09 6.36
CA ARG A 29 7.72 -1.36 7.80
C ARG A 29 8.71 -0.43 8.49
N GLY A 30 9.78 -0.02 7.80
CA GLY A 30 10.77 0.92 8.35
C GLY A 30 10.32 2.38 8.30
N ALA A 31 9.53 2.77 7.29
CA ALA A 31 9.13 4.17 7.09
C ALA A 31 7.78 4.54 7.72
N CYS A 32 6.94 3.57 8.08
CA CYS A 32 5.61 3.81 8.62
C CYS A 32 5.46 3.17 10.00
N SER A 33 4.95 3.91 10.98
CA SER A 33 4.60 3.39 12.30
C SER A 33 3.28 2.60 12.31
N GLU A 34 2.49 2.75 11.25
CA GLU A 34 1.21 2.07 11.06
C GLU A 34 1.15 1.54 9.63
N TRP A 35 0.91 0.24 9.49
CA TRP A 35 0.71 -0.41 8.20
C TRP A 35 -0.32 -1.53 8.32
N TYR A 36 -0.88 -1.90 7.17
CA TYR A 36 -1.85 -2.96 7.05
C TYR A 36 -1.51 -3.80 5.82
N ASP A 37 -1.59 -5.11 5.97
CA ASP A 37 -1.45 -6.01 4.83
C ASP A 37 -2.70 -5.92 3.94
N ILE A 38 -2.48 -5.69 2.66
CA ILE A 38 -3.54 -5.65 1.65
C ILE A 38 -3.46 -6.91 0.78
N PRO A 39 -4.60 -7.55 0.47
CA PRO A 39 -4.61 -8.75 -0.36
C PRO A 39 -4.40 -8.40 -1.84
N PRO A 40 -4.05 -9.41 -2.68
CA PRO A 40 -4.12 -9.28 -4.14
C PRO A 40 -5.48 -8.76 -4.62
N ASN A 41 -5.46 -7.95 -5.68
CA ASN A 41 -6.65 -7.33 -6.27
C ASN A 41 -7.40 -6.37 -5.34
N PHE A 42 -6.73 -5.83 -4.32
CA PHE A 42 -7.32 -4.81 -3.45
C PHE A 42 -7.75 -3.57 -4.26
N GLU A 43 -8.98 -3.11 -4.09
CA GLU A 43 -9.46 -1.92 -4.78
C GLU A 43 -9.22 -0.66 -3.95
N PHE A 44 -8.54 0.33 -4.52
CA PHE A 44 -8.34 1.64 -3.91
C PHE A 44 -8.76 2.74 -4.88
N ARG A 45 -9.77 3.54 -4.50
CA ARG A 45 -10.33 4.65 -5.30
C ARG A 45 -10.63 4.25 -6.76
N GLY A 46 -11.28 3.10 -6.95
CA GLY A 46 -11.64 2.58 -8.28
C GLY A 46 -10.46 2.02 -9.09
N ILE A 47 -9.30 1.82 -8.47
CA ILE A 47 -8.12 1.20 -9.07
C ILE A 47 -7.82 -0.12 -8.36
N THR A 48 -7.75 -1.19 -9.13
CA THR A 48 -7.34 -2.50 -8.62
C THR A 48 -5.83 -2.58 -8.50
N ILE A 49 -5.35 -2.83 -7.28
CA ILE A 49 -3.94 -3.00 -6.95
C ILE A 49 -3.54 -4.44 -7.25
N LEU A 50 -2.72 -4.60 -8.29
CA LEU A 50 -2.24 -5.90 -8.75
C LEU A 50 -0.91 -6.21 -8.05
N ILE A 51 -1.01 -6.92 -6.93
CA ILE A 51 0.13 -7.46 -6.18
C ILE A 51 0.06 -8.99 -6.16
N PRO A 52 1.19 -9.70 -6.22
CA PRO A 52 1.22 -11.16 -6.36
C PRO A 52 0.88 -11.91 -5.06
N LYS A 53 1.06 -11.26 -3.91
CA LYS A 53 0.74 -11.77 -2.58
C LYS A 53 0.28 -10.63 -1.68
N SER A 54 -0.16 -10.97 -0.47
CA SER A 54 -0.44 -9.95 0.55
C SER A 54 0.82 -9.14 0.84
N MET A 55 0.72 -7.81 0.79
CA MET A 55 1.85 -6.90 0.99
C MET A 55 1.43 -5.72 1.89
N PRO A 56 2.37 -5.17 2.68
CA PRO A 56 2.06 -4.09 3.60
C PRO A 56 1.84 -2.77 2.84
N MET A 57 0.75 -2.10 3.18
CA MET A 57 0.44 -0.73 2.82
C MET A 57 0.61 0.15 4.06
N GLY A 58 1.41 1.21 3.94
CA GLY A 58 1.79 2.07 5.07
C GLY A 58 1.00 3.36 5.13
N PHE A 59 0.70 3.83 6.34
CA PHE A 59 0.13 5.15 6.58
C PHE A 59 1.17 6.11 7.15
N LYS A 60 1.35 7.24 6.47
CA LYS A 60 2.08 8.41 6.99
C LYS A 60 1.08 9.49 7.37
N ARG A 61 0.32 9.28 8.45
CA ARG A 61 -0.72 10.20 8.92
C ARG A 61 -0.22 11.63 9.10
N LYS A 62 0.95 11.82 9.72
CA LYS A 62 1.58 13.15 9.90
C LYS A 62 1.85 13.90 8.60
N LYS A 63 1.98 13.18 7.47
CA LYS A 63 2.27 13.77 6.15
C LYS A 63 1.07 13.68 5.20
N ASN A 64 -0.07 13.18 5.65
CA ASN A 64 -1.22 12.84 4.80
C ASN A 64 -0.82 12.03 3.55
N LYS A 65 0.05 11.04 3.73
CA LYS A 65 0.46 10.14 2.64
C LYS A 65 0.12 8.68 2.93
N ILE A 66 -0.16 7.95 1.86
CA ILE A 66 -0.34 6.49 1.87
C ILE A 66 0.75 5.86 1.00
N LEU A 67 1.47 4.89 1.56
CA LEU A 67 2.43 4.08 0.83
C LEU A 67 1.72 2.84 0.29
N MET A 68 1.58 2.75 -1.02
CA MET A 68 0.84 1.68 -1.69
C MET A 68 1.79 0.79 -2.50
N PRO A 69 1.89 -0.52 -2.19
CA PRO A 69 2.65 -1.43 -3.02
C PRO A 69 1.93 -1.64 -4.36
N PHE A 70 2.69 -1.75 -5.44
CA PHE A 70 2.13 -1.93 -6.78
C PHE A 70 3.10 -2.72 -7.65
N VAL A 71 2.61 -3.65 -8.47
CA VAL A 71 3.45 -4.37 -9.45
C VAL A 71 3.06 -3.96 -10.85
N LYS A 72 4.02 -3.40 -11.60
CA LYS A 72 3.83 -3.18 -13.04
C LYS A 72 4.25 -4.45 -13.80
N PRO A 73 3.44 -4.93 -14.77
CA PRO A 73 3.81 -6.11 -15.57
C PRO A 73 5.19 -5.99 -16.25
N CYS A 74 5.57 -4.78 -16.67
CA CYS A 74 6.81 -4.54 -17.41
C CYS A 74 8.03 -4.21 -16.54
N PHE A 75 7.83 -3.75 -15.29
CA PHE A 75 8.89 -3.19 -14.44
C PHE A 75 9.00 -3.87 -13.06
N GLY A 76 8.16 -4.86 -12.78
CA GLY A 76 8.16 -5.55 -11.50
C GLY A 76 7.59 -4.72 -10.33
N PRO A 77 7.88 -5.15 -9.09
CA PRO A 77 7.42 -4.50 -7.87
C PRO A 77 7.92 -3.07 -7.71
N MET A 78 7.02 -2.22 -7.22
CA MET A 78 7.25 -0.80 -6.97
C MET A 78 6.50 -0.38 -5.71
N LEU A 79 6.92 0.75 -5.15
CA LEU A 79 6.24 1.42 -4.05
C LEU A 79 5.92 2.85 -4.46
N VAL A 80 4.66 3.25 -4.29
CA VAL A 80 4.24 4.62 -4.57
C VAL A 80 3.72 5.30 -3.31
N GLU A 81 3.87 6.62 -3.29
CA GLU A 81 3.33 7.52 -2.28
C GLU A 81 2.14 8.26 -2.88
N ILE A 82 0.99 8.19 -2.24
CA ILE A 82 -0.26 8.81 -2.68
C ILE A 82 -0.69 9.84 -1.63
N ASP A 83 -1.18 10.99 -2.09
CA ASP A 83 -1.86 11.96 -1.22
C ASP A 83 -3.17 11.39 -0.67
N ALA A 84 -3.24 11.28 0.65
CA ALA A 84 -4.46 10.90 1.35
C ALA A 84 -5.52 11.99 1.17
N GLN A 85 -6.74 11.57 0.90
CA GLN A 85 -7.94 12.42 0.91
C GLN A 85 -8.66 12.26 2.24
N ASP A 86 -9.53 13.22 2.55
CA ASP A 86 -10.37 13.16 3.74
C ASP A 86 -11.15 11.84 3.79
N GLY A 87 -11.05 11.12 4.90
CA GLY A 87 -11.69 9.83 5.11
C GLY A 87 -10.98 8.61 4.51
N ASP A 88 -9.88 8.75 3.77
CA ASP A 88 -9.14 7.60 3.23
C ASP A 88 -8.65 6.67 4.34
N PHE A 89 -7.99 7.23 5.36
CA PHE A 89 -7.39 6.41 6.41
C PHE A 89 -8.44 5.60 7.18
N GLU A 90 -9.59 6.21 7.46
CA GLU A 90 -10.68 5.56 8.20
C GLU A 90 -11.40 4.53 7.33
N SER A 91 -11.70 4.87 6.08
CA SER A 91 -12.34 3.96 5.13
C SER A 91 -11.46 2.74 4.83
N LEU A 92 -10.15 2.93 4.62
CA LEU A 92 -9.19 1.86 4.45
C LEU A 92 -9.11 0.98 5.70
N LYS A 93 -8.94 1.58 6.88
CA LYS A 93 -8.88 0.84 8.15
C LYS A 93 -10.15 0.00 8.37
N LYS A 94 -11.33 0.58 8.14
CA LYS A 94 -12.61 -0.12 8.28
C LYS A 94 -12.72 -1.29 7.30
N ARG A 95 -12.36 -1.09 6.03
CA ARG A 95 -12.38 -2.14 5.00
C ARG A 95 -11.44 -3.29 5.34
N LEU A 96 -10.25 -3.00 5.86
CA LEU A 96 -9.25 -4.01 6.22
C LEU A 96 -9.61 -4.75 7.51
N ALA A 97 -10.26 -4.09 8.47
CA ALA A 97 -10.81 -4.73 9.65
C ALA A 97 -11.98 -5.68 9.31
N SER A 98 -12.88 -5.28 8.40
CA SER A 98 -14.01 -6.13 7.98
C SER A 98 -13.59 -7.30 7.09
N ALA A 99 -12.47 -7.21 6.38
CA ALA A 99 -11.97 -8.27 5.51
C ALA A 99 -11.24 -9.41 6.25
N GLY A 100 -11.06 -9.32 7.58
CA GLY A 100 -10.38 -10.35 8.37
C GLY A 100 -8.90 -10.57 7.99
N THR A 101 -8.32 -9.73 7.13
CA THR A 101 -6.97 -9.92 6.54
C THR A 101 -5.93 -8.91 7.05
N GLY A 102 -6.31 -7.92 7.87
CA GLY A 102 -5.41 -6.85 8.30
C GLY A 102 -5.42 -6.63 9.79
N ALA A 103 -4.65 -7.41 10.55
CA ALA A 103 -4.20 -6.93 11.85
C ALA A 103 -3.28 -5.73 11.60
N ALA A 104 -3.52 -4.59 12.26
CA ALA A 104 -2.55 -3.52 12.32
C ALA A 104 -1.32 -4.07 13.04
N VAL A 105 -0.28 -4.44 12.29
CA VAL A 105 0.98 -4.88 12.89
C VAL A 105 1.69 -3.60 13.32
N SER A 106 1.54 -3.23 14.59
CA SER A 106 2.33 -2.15 15.17
C SER A 106 3.77 -2.65 15.35
N GLY A 107 4.74 -1.95 14.77
CA GLY A 107 6.14 -2.33 14.84
C GLY A 107 6.69 -2.33 16.25
N SER A 108 6.76 -3.51 16.86
CA SER A 108 7.45 -3.74 18.13
C SER A 108 8.06 -5.14 18.24
N GLN A 109 8.45 -5.78 17.14
CA GLN A 109 9.16 -7.07 17.17
C GLN A 109 10.10 -7.20 15.97
N TYR A 110 11.28 -6.60 16.07
CA TYR A 110 12.50 -7.05 15.39
C TYR A 110 13.68 -6.56 16.26
N SER A 111 14.09 -7.42 17.19
CA SER A 111 15.34 -7.32 17.94
C SER A 111 15.84 -8.73 18.14
N ASP A 112 16.89 -9.09 17.40
CA ASP A 112 17.86 -10.11 17.77
C ASP A 112 19.25 -9.58 17.36
#